data_AF-A0A957RCY2-F1
#
_entry.id   AF-A0A957RCY2-F1
#
_cell.length_a   1.000
_cell.length_b   1.000
_cell.length_c   1.000
_cell.angle_alpha   90.00
_cell.angle_beta   90.00
_cell.angle_gamma   90.00
#
_symmetry.space_group_name_H-M   'P 1'
#
loop_
_entity.id
_entity.type
_entity.pdbx_description
1 polymer ?
#
loop_
_entity_poly.entity_id
_entity_poly.type
_entity_poly.pdbx_seq_one_letter_code
_entity_poly.pdbx_strand_id
1 'polypeptide(L)'
;MHFPGLNMGIGGLSQLSSAETRSISAENPDGRKNGGGRSMEGTGAVAARELGQGWKLAPSINIPGKATALLAHIDGPGVIQHIWLTVH
;
A
#
# COMPACT_ATOMS: atom_id res chain seq x y z
N MET A 1 18.16 17.39 1.52
CA MET A 1 19.02 16.20 1.76
C MET A 1 18.78 15.24 0.61
N HIS A 2 19.80 14.52 0.15
CA HIS A 2 19.75 13.68 -1.05
C HIS A 2 19.20 12.28 -0.73
N PHE A 3 18.40 11.68 -1.62
CA PHE A 3 18.02 10.27 -1.51
C PHE A 3 19.21 9.40 -1.94
N PRO A 4 19.81 8.58 -1.06
CA PRO A 4 21.03 7.83 -1.34
C PRO A 4 20.84 6.62 -2.29
N GLY A 5 19.72 6.54 -3.01
CA GLY A 5 19.44 5.45 -3.94
C GLY A 5 19.05 4.14 -3.24
N LEU A 6 19.60 3.02 -3.72
CA LEU A 6 19.27 1.66 -3.25
C LEU A 6 19.97 1.26 -1.94
N ASN A 7 20.62 2.18 -1.23
CA ASN A 7 21.22 1.91 0.08
C ASN A 7 20.16 1.83 1.20
N MET A 8 19.17 0.94 1.03
CA MET A 8 18.01 0.78 1.91
C MET A 8 18.19 -0.37 2.91
N GLY A 9 19.40 -0.95 2.99
CA GLY A 9 19.77 -1.95 3.98
C GLY A 9 20.32 -1.33 5.26
N ILE A 10 20.87 -2.17 6.16
CA ILE A 10 21.36 -1.72 7.47
C ILE A 10 22.49 -0.67 7.37
N GLY A 11 23.28 -0.69 6.29
CA GLY A 11 24.36 0.27 6.04
C GLY A 11 23.89 1.71 5.77
N GLY A 12 22.62 1.91 5.41
CA GLY A 12 22.01 3.22 5.21
C GLY A 12 21.10 3.69 6.34
N LEU A 13 20.90 2.88 7.39
CA LEU A 13 19.84 3.09 8.39
C LEU A 13 19.94 4.44 9.14
N SER A 14 21.15 4.94 9.35
CA SER A 14 21.40 6.22 10.04
C SER A 14 21.28 7.45 9.13
N GLN A 15 21.14 7.27 7.83
CA GLN A 15 21.12 8.37 6.86
C GLN A 15 19.71 8.96 6.73
N LEU A 16 19.63 10.28 6.80
CA LEU A 16 18.39 11.01 6.48
C LEU A 16 18.21 11.10 4.97
N SER A 17 16.97 10.92 4.53
CA SER A 17 16.58 10.92 3.13
C SER A 17 15.40 11.88 2.92
N SER A 18 15.40 12.60 1.81
CA SER A 18 14.23 13.38 1.37
C SER A 18 13.22 12.54 0.56
N ALA A 19 13.45 11.24 0.40
CA ALA A 19 12.49 10.37 -0.28
C ALA A 19 11.20 10.30 0.52
N GLU A 20 10.09 10.23 -0.21
CA GLU A 20 8.79 10.05 0.39
C GLU A 20 8.36 8.59 0.30
N THR A 21 7.97 8.02 1.44
CA THR A 21 7.41 6.67 1.45
C THR A 21 5.95 6.68 1.02
N ARG A 22 5.56 5.61 0.34
CA ARG A 22 4.19 5.33 -0.08
C ARG A 22 3.89 3.85 0.18
N SER A 23 2.65 3.54 0.53
CA SER A 23 2.18 2.17 0.73
C SER A 23 0.89 1.98 -0.06
N ILE A 24 1.02 1.32 -1.21
CA ILE A 24 -0.10 0.99 -2.10
C ILE A 24 -0.63 -0.38 -1.71
N SER A 25 -1.94 -0.47 -1.53
CA SER A 25 -2.64 -1.71 -1.20
C SER A 25 -4.07 -1.68 -1.72
N ALA A 26 -4.81 -2.78 -1.62
CA ALA A 26 -6.23 -2.82 -1.96
C ALA A 26 -7.06 -1.74 -1.24
N GLU A 27 -6.68 -1.39 0.00
CA GLU A 27 -7.36 -0.34 0.77
C GLU A 27 -6.86 1.08 0.45
N ASN A 28 -5.65 1.19 -0.09
CA ASN A 28 -5.03 2.47 -0.43
C ASN A 28 -4.42 2.40 -1.84
N PRO A 29 -5.26 2.37 -2.90
CA PRO A 29 -4.78 2.11 -4.27
C PRO A 29 -3.88 3.20 -4.84
N ASP A 30 -3.99 4.44 -4.35
CA ASP A 30 -3.18 5.59 -4.75
C ASP A 30 -1.94 5.79 -3.86
N GLY A 31 -1.79 4.99 -2.80
CA GLY A 31 -0.65 5.04 -1.88
C GLY A 31 -0.55 6.32 -1.06
N ARG A 32 -1.57 7.19 -1.04
CA ARG A 32 -1.47 8.52 -0.43
C ARG A 32 -1.20 8.46 1.07
N LYS A 33 -0.57 9.53 1.58
CA LYS A 33 -0.32 9.70 3.02
C LYS A 33 -1.64 9.61 3.79
N ASN A 34 -1.64 8.84 4.88
CA ASN A 34 -2.81 8.59 5.72
C ASN A 34 -3.99 7.92 4.98
N GLY A 35 -3.77 7.24 3.86
CA GLY A 35 -4.84 6.67 3.05
C GLY A 35 -5.43 5.33 3.55
N GLY A 36 -4.68 4.56 4.34
CA GLY A 36 -5.17 3.33 4.96
C GLY A 36 -6.28 3.56 6.00
N GLY A 37 -7.11 2.54 6.22
CA GLY A 37 -8.23 2.58 7.18
C GLY A 37 -9.36 3.57 6.85
N ARG A 38 -9.33 4.19 5.65
CA ARG A 38 -10.35 5.16 5.24
C ARG A 38 -11.57 4.52 4.58
N SER A 39 -11.44 3.29 4.09
CA SER A 39 -12.52 2.61 3.39
C SER A 39 -13.67 2.29 4.35
N MET A 40 -14.89 2.51 3.89
CA MET A 40 -16.12 2.10 4.59
C MET A 40 -16.73 0.82 3.98
N GLU A 41 -16.16 0.36 2.88
CA GLU A 41 -16.62 -0.81 2.12
C GLU A 41 -15.41 -1.70 1.77
N GLY A 42 -15.69 -2.93 1.36
CA GLY A 42 -14.65 -3.87 0.94
C GLY A 42 -14.90 -5.27 1.47
N THR A 43 -13.98 -6.17 1.14
CA THR A 43 -14.09 -7.60 1.48
C THR A 43 -14.11 -7.90 2.97
N GLY A 44 -13.64 -6.98 3.82
CA GLY A 44 -13.67 -7.07 5.27
C GLY A 44 -14.86 -6.37 5.94
N ALA A 45 -15.71 -5.66 5.18
CA ALA A 45 -16.75 -4.77 5.74
C ALA A 45 -17.75 -5.51 6.66
N VAL A 46 -18.17 -6.71 6.30
CA VAL A 46 -19.12 -7.51 7.10
C VAL A 46 -18.54 -7.89 8.47
N ALA A 47 -17.24 -8.19 8.52
CA ALA A 47 -16.54 -8.51 9.76
C ALA A 47 -16.32 -7.27 10.64
N ALA A 48 -16.11 -6.11 10.02
CA ALA A 48 -15.86 -4.85 10.71
C ALA A 48 -17.09 -3.96 10.89
N ARG A 49 -18.30 -4.46 10.62
CA ARG A 49 -19.57 -3.70 10.58
C ARG A 49 -19.88 -2.86 11.82
N GLU A 50 -19.35 -3.23 12.99
CA GLU A 50 -19.57 -2.55 14.27
C GLU A 50 -18.37 -1.70 14.71
N LEU A 51 -17.27 -1.70 13.96
CA LEU A 51 -16.01 -1.05 14.35
C LEU A 51 -15.88 0.40 13.85
N GLY A 52 -16.64 0.78 12.83
CA GLY A 52 -16.59 2.10 12.22
C GLY A 52 -15.35 2.36 11.35
N GLN A 53 -15.14 3.62 10.96
CA GLN A 53 -14.00 4.04 10.14
C GLN A 53 -12.68 3.96 10.92
N GLY A 54 -11.58 3.62 10.24
CA GLY A 54 -10.24 3.52 10.81
C GLY A 54 -9.64 2.12 10.77
N TRP A 55 -10.48 1.11 10.49
CA TRP A 55 -10.09 -0.29 10.38
C TRP A 55 -9.83 -0.70 8.93
N LYS A 56 -9.10 -1.81 8.75
CA LYS A 56 -8.78 -2.35 7.43
C LYS A 56 -9.97 -3.07 6.80
N LEU A 57 -10.91 -2.32 6.23
CA LEU A 57 -12.17 -2.83 5.67
C LEU A 57 -12.01 -3.37 4.23
N ALA A 58 -11.00 -2.90 3.50
CA ALA A 58 -10.72 -3.32 2.12
C ALA A 58 -9.36 -4.05 2.00
N PRO A 59 -9.15 -5.20 2.65
CA PRO A 59 -7.85 -5.87 2.67
C PRO A 59 -7.44 -6.50 1.33
N SER A 60 -8.40 -6.76 0.45
CA SER A 60 -8.20 -7.46 -0.82
C SER A 60 -9.15 -6.96 -1.91
N ILE A 61 -8.86 -7.31 -3.16
CA ILE A 61 -9.75 -7.14 -4.30
C ILE A 61 -10.17 -8.52 -4.83
N ASN A 62 -11.38 -8.60 -5.37
CA ASN A 62 -11.85 -9.80 -6.08
C ASN A 62 -11.47 -9.66 -7.56
N ILE A 63 -10.78 -10.66 -8.10
CA ILE A 63 -10.35 -10.69 -9.51
C ILE A 63 -11.07 -11.86 -10.19
N PRO A 64 -11.94 -11.61 -11.19
CA PRO A 64 -12.57 -12.68 -11.95
C PRO A 64 -11.54 -13.58 -12.64
N GLY A 65 -11.91 -14.84 -12.88
CA GLY A 65 -11.04 -15.77 -13.61
C GLY A 65 -10.62 -15.20 -14.96
N LYS A 66 -9.32 -15.31 -15.27
CA LYS A 66 -8.68 -14.81 -16.51
C LYS A 66 -8.68 -13.28 -16.67
N ALA A 67 -9.09 -12.52 -15.65
CA ALA A 67 -8.97 -11.07 -15.68
C ALA A 67 -7.55 -10.62 -15.27
N THR A 68 -7.16 -9.43 -15.73
CA THR A 68 -5.98 -8.72 -15.24
C THR A 68 -6.44 -7.54 -14.39
N ALA A 69 -5.80 -7.34 -13.24
CA ALA A 69 -6.07 -6.22 -12.36
C ALA A 69 -4.83 -5.33 -12.23
N LEU A 70 -5.06 -4.01 -12.21
CA LEU A 70 -4.03 -3.03 -11.89
C LEU A 70 -3.84 -2.97 -10.37
N LEU A 71 -2.69 -3.41 -9.87
CA LEU A 71 -2.40 -3.42 -8.42
C LEU A 71 -1.81 -2.11 -7.91
N ALA A 72 -1.03 -1.42 -8.76
CA ALA A 72 -0.41 -0.15 -8.43
C ALA A 72 -0.17 0.66 -9.70
N HIS A 73 -0.55 1.94 -9.66
CA HIS A 73 -0.17 2.93 -10.67
C HIS A 73 0.71 3.97 -9.96
N ILE A 74 1.93 4.16 -10.44
CA ILE A 74 2.94 5.01 -9.79
C ILE A 74 3.46 5.99 -10.83
N ASP A 75 3.19 7.27 -10.59
CA ASP A 75 3.70 8.36 -11.43
C ASP A 75 5.07 8.82 -10.94
N GLY A 76 5.98 9.10 -11.88
CA GLY A 76 7.31 9.63 -11.60
C GLY A 76 8.34 8.59 -11.14
N PRO A 77 9.57 9.02 -10.84
CA PRO A 77 10.66 8.13 -10.46
C PRO A 77 10.48 7.60 -9.03
N GLY A 78 10.82 6.32 -8.83
CA GLY A 78 10.75 5.69 -7.52
C GLY A 78 11.45 4.34 -7.48
N VAL A 79 11.51 3.75 -6.28
CA VAL A 79 12.07 2.42 -6.04
C VAL A 79 11.04 1.59 -5.28
N ILE A 80 10.68 0.44 -5.83
CA ILE A 80 9.91 -0.58 -5.11
C ILE A 80 10.88 -1.32 -4.18
N GLN A 81 10.61 -1.26 -2.87
CA GLN A 81 11.46 -1.89 -1.87
C GLN A 81 10.90 -3.21 -1.36
N HIS A 82 9.58 -3.39 -1.40
CA HIS A 82 8.90 -4.54 -0.85
C HIS A 82 7.56 -4.76 -1.54
N ILE A 83 7.28 -6.02 -1.90
CA ILE A 83 5.97 -6.47 -2.37
C ILE A 83 5.63 -7.71 -1.54
N TRP A 84 4.43 -7.69 -0.94
CA TRP A 84 3.86 -8.85 -0.28
C TRP A 84 2.43 -9.05 -0.77
N LEU A 85 2.09 -10.28 -1.13
CA LEU A 85 0.81 -10.68 -1.70
C LEU A 85 0.47 -12.08 -1.16
N THR A 86 -0.82 -12.33 -0.97
CA THR A 86 -1.36 -13.67 -0.71
C THR A 86 -2.70 -13.80 -1.43
N VAL A 87 -3.15 -15.03 -1.65
CA VAL A 87 -4.45 -15.36 -2.29
C VAL A 87 -5.13 -16.46 -1.48
N HIS A 88 -6.45 -16.57 -1.62
CA HIS A 88 -7.27 -17.63 -1.02
C HIS A 88 -7.78 -18.59 -2.11
#